data_AF-A0A919I3H0-F1
#
_entry.id   AF-A0A919I3H0-F1
#
_cell.length_a   1.000
_cell.length_b   1.000
_cell.length_c   1.000
_cell.angle_alpha   90.00
_cell.angle_beta   90.00
_cell.angle_gamma   90.00
#
_symmetry.space_group_name_H-M   'P 1'
#
loop_
_entity.id
_entity.type
_entity.pdbx_description
1 polymer ?
#
loop_
_entity_poly.entity_id
_entity_poly.type
_entity_poly.pdbx_seq_one_letter_code
_entity_poly.pdbx_strand_id
1 'polypeptide(L)'
;MLTPGQLAEYGVNVSAFPAFQALHEGETFNRIEKFIPDASSRFSFANQRLTLSIPQAAMNVQSRGYVDPSRWDDGVPAAFVDYYFSGAQIKNADEGESSRSNYLNLRSGLNLGAWRLRNISSMQYDQQRRHWDTQSTWLQRDVRSLKSLLRIGDTYTTGDVFDSIQFRGVQLMSDDEMLPDSQRGFAPTIRGVAHSNAKVTVSQHGYVIYETFVSPGAFAISDLYPTSQSGDLEVKVTESNGVVRTFTQPYSAVPYMLREGRGKFSLSAGRYHSGGESVRSPEFLQGTLFYGLTAGFTLYGGTQLARDYQAWALGPGGFGEFGSLGGMSPCRHPYAVGQALYGPFAARSVSEKFCQLGHCVQPRQLSLLVKRLLRFCRSQRP
;
A
#
# COMPACT_ATOMS: atom_id res chain seq x y z
N MET A 1 -43.94 -1.25 3.95
CA MET A 1 -43.20 -2.10 4.90
C MET A 1 -41.93 -2.54 4.20
N LEU A 2 -40.80 -2.60 4.90
CA LEU A 2 -39.48 -2.91 4.35
C LEU A 2 -38.86 -4.09 5.07
N THR A 3 -38.03 -4.88 4.39
CA THR A 3 -37.18 -5.91 5.02
C THR A 3 -35.71 -5.47 5.06
N PRO A 4 -34.89 -6.05 5.96
CA PRO A 4 -33.45 -5.82 5.94
C PRO A 4 -32.79 -6.18 4.60
N GLY A 5 -33.26 -7.25 3.94
CA GLY A 5 -32.78 -7.64 2.61
C GLY A 5 -33.01 -6.55 1.55
N GLN A 6 -34.20 -5.94 1.53
CA GLN A 6 -34.49 -4.82 0.62
C GLN A 6 -33.60 -3.60 0.89
N LEU A 7 -33.31 -3.28 2.16
CA LEU A 7 -32.39 -2.19 2.47
C LEU A 7 -30.96 -2.47 1.99
N ALA A 8 -30.50 -3.72 2.10
CA ALA A 8 -29.18 -4.11 1.60
C ALA A 8 -29.10 -3.96 0.07
N GLU A 9 -30.16 -4.33 -0.66
CA GLU A 9 -30.27 -4.11 -2.12
C GLU A 9 -30.26 -2.61 -2.47
N TYR A 10 -30.84 -1.75 -1.64
CA TYR A 10 -30.80 -0.30 -1.80
C TYR A 10 -29.43 0.31 -1.43
N GLY A 11 -28.47 -0.51 -1.00
CA GLY A 11 -27.10 -0.11 -0.69
C GLY A 11 -26.86 0.28 0.76
N VAL A 12 -27.77 -0.02 1.69
CA VAL A 12 -27.58 0.23 3.13
C VAL A 12 -26.64 -0.80 3.73
N ASN A 13 -25.72 -0.37 4.60
CA ASN A 13 -24.87 -1.26 5.38
C ASN A 13 -25.63 -1.83 6.58
N VAL A 14 -26.50 -2.81 6.33
CA VAL A 14 -27.34 -3.43 7.36
C VAL A 14 -26.51 -4.12 8.44
N SER A 15 -25.36 -4.71 8.08
CA SER A 15 -24.44 -5.36 9.01
C SER A 15 -23.83 -4.44 10.06
N ALA A 16 -23.79 -3.12 9.81
CA ALA A 16 -23.24 -2.15 10.76
C ALA A 16 -24.17 -1.87 11.95
N PHE A 17 -25.45 -2.23 11.88
CA PHE A 17 -26.45 -1.92 12.91
C PHE A 17 -26.99 -3.20 13.58
N PRO A 18 -26.58 -3.49 14.83
CA PRO A 18 -27.06 -4.66 15.57
C PRO A 18 -28.59 -4.73 15.71
N ALA A 19 -29.28 -3.58 15.66
CA ALA A 19 -30.73 -3.51 15.72
C ALA A 19 -31.42 -4.34 14.62
N PHE A 20 -30.79 -4.53 13.45
CA PHE A 20 -31.34 -5.38 12.39
C PHE A 20 -31.14 -6.88 12.65
N GLN A 21 -30.19 -7.27 13.50
CA GLN A 21 -29.95 -8.68 13.85
C GLN A 21 -31.03 -9.25 14.78
N ALA A 22 -31.80 -8.37 15.44
CA ALA A 22 -32.92 -8.75 16.29
C ALA A 22 -34.19 -9.13 15.50
N LEU A 23 -34.22 -8.88 14.19
CA LEU A 23 -35.34 -9.24 13.31
C LEU A 23 -35.14 -10.64 12.74
N HIS A 24 -36.21 -11.42 12.64
CA HIS A 24 -36.19 -12.70 11.94
C HIS A 24 -36.05 -12.50 10.42
N GLU A 25 -35.58 -13.53 9.72
CA GLU A 25 -35.40 -13.47 8.28
C GLU A 25 -36.74 -13.25 7.57
N GLY A 26 -36.83 -12.20 6.74
CA GLY A 26 -38.07 -11.78 6.08
C GLY A 26 -39.02 -10.95 6.94
N GLU A 27 -38.69 -10.69 8.21
CA GLU A 27 -39.50 -9.84 9.08
C GLU A 27 -39.49 -8.38 8.59
N THR A 28 -40.69 -7.80 8.47
CA THR A 28 -40.84 -6.44 7.96
C THR A 28 -40.90 -5.42 9.08
N PHE A 29 -40.29 -4.25 8.88
CA PHE A 29 -40.42 -3.10 9.77
C PHE A 29 -41.03 -1.88 9.04
N ASN A 30 -41.49 -0.92 9.84
CA ASN A 30 -42.21 0.26 9.36
C ASN A 30 -41.53 1.59 9.72
N ARG A 31 -40.59 1.62 10.68
CA ARG A 31 -39.89 2.85 11.11
C ARG A 31 -38.39 2.67 11.05
N ILE A 32 -37.79 3.11 9.94
CA ILE A 32 -36.34 3.04 9.70
C ILE A 32 -35.53 3.83 10.75
N GLU A 33 -36.10 4.91 11.27
CA GLU A 33 -35.55 5.80 12.31
C GLU A 33 -35.16 5.06 13.61
N LYS A 34 -35.82 3.93 13.90
CA LYS A 34 -35.54 3.12 15.11
C LYS A 34 -34.29 2.26 14.96
N PHE A 35 -33.89 1.98 13.72
CA PHE A 35 -32.78 1.09 13.41
C PHE A 35 -31.53 1.86 12.98
N ILE A 36 -31.70 2.98 12.29
CA ILE A 36 -30.62 3.84 11.80
C ILE A 36 -30.84 5.27 12.34
N PRO A 37 -29.94 5.80 13.18
CA PRO A 37 -30.00 7.19 13.64
C PRO A 37 -30.05 8.17 12.47
N ASP A 38 -30.80 9.26 12.62
CA ASP A 38 -30.99 10.32 11.61
C ASP A 38 -31.58 9.87 10.25
N ALA A 39 -31.95 8.59 10.11
CA ALA A 39 -32.71 8.13 8.96
C ALA A 39 -34.18 8.57 9.08
N SER A 40 -34.82 8.85 7.95
CA SER A 40 -36.24 9.18 7.91
C SER A 40 -36.93 8.57 6.70
N SER A 41 -38.24 8.34 6.84
CA SER A 41 -39.08 7.84 5.75
C SER A 41 -40.33 8.72 5.59
N ARG A 42 -40.62 9.13 4.35
CA ARG A 42 -41.81 9.94 4.03
C ARG A 42 -42.53 9.36 2.83
N PHE A 43 -43.77 8.96 3.01
CA PHE A 43 -44.64 8.53 1.93
C PHE A 43 -45.53 9.68 1.46
N SER A 44 -45.56 9.94 0.15
CA SER A 44 -46.48 10.86 -0.49
C SER A 44 -47.55 10.07 -1.23
N PHE A 45 -48.78 10.06 -0.68
CA PHE A 45 -49.92 9.37 -1.30
C PHE A 45 -50.26 9.94 -2.68
N ALA A 46 -50.25 11.28 -2.81
CA ALA A 46 -50.57 11.97 -4.06
C ALA A 46 -49.64 11.56 -5.22
N ASN A 47 -48.37 11.27 -4.93
CA ASN A 47 -47.36 10.92 -5.93
C ASN A 47 -47.01 9.42 -5.91
N GLN A 48 -47.68 8.62 -5.07
CA GLN A 48 -47.35 7.21 -4.82
C GLN A 48 -45.84 6.96 -4.59
N ARG A 49 -45.17 7.88 -3.89
CA ARG A 49 -43.71 7.89 -3.73
C ARG A 49 -43.31 7.73 -2.28
N LEU A 50 -42.46 6.75 -1.99
CA LEU A 50 -41.73 6.63 -0.72
C LEU A 50 -40.35 7.26 -0.88
N THR A 51 -40.05 8.28 -0.07
CA THR A 51 -38.72 8.87 0.03
C THR A 51 -38.07 8.39 1.30
N LEU A 52 -36.91 7.74 1.17
CA LEU A 52 -36.04 7.36 2.27
C LEU A 52 -34.85 8.30 2.29
N SER A 53 -34.54 8.86 3.45
CA SER A 53 -33.32 9.62 3.69
C SER A 53 -32.49 8.83 4.68
N ILE A 54 -31.31 8.38 4.26
CA ILE A 54 -30.43 7.52 5.04
C ILE A 54 -29.08 8.22 5.09
N PRO A 55 -28.48 8.43 6.28
CA PRO A 55 -27.16 9.06 6.39
C PRO A 55 -26.13 8.30 5.57
N GLN A 56 -25.23 9.02 4.88
CA GLN A 56 -24.25 8.39 4.00
C GLN A 56 -23.29 7.45 4.75
N ALA A 57 -23.02 7.69 6.04
CA ALA A 57 -22.24 6.78 6.87
C ALA A 57 -22.92 5.41 7.10
N ALA A 58 -24.25 5.31 6.94
CA ALA A 58 -25.01 4.07 7.04
C ALA A 58 -25.11 3.33 5.69
N MET A 59 -24.55 3.88 4.61
CA MET A 59 -24.58 3.31 3.27
C MET A 59 -23.27 2.57 2.96
N ASN A 60 -23.36 1.50 2.16
CA ASN A 60 -22.22 0.86 1.51
C ASN A 60 -21.76 1.74 0.35
N VAL A 61 -20.97 2.77 0.66
CA VAL A 61 -20.45 3.69 -0.37
C VAL A 61 -19.34 3.00 -1.13
N GLN A 62 -19.65 2.59 -2.37
CA GLN A 62 -18.65 2.14 -3.32
C GLN A 62 -17.73 3.32 -3.64
N SER A 63 -16.43 3.12 -3.48
CA SER A 63 -15.45 4.16 -3.80
C SER A 63 -15.45 4.45 -5.30
N ARG A 64 -15.17 5.70 -5.66
CA ARG A 64 -15.10 6.12 -7.07
C ARG A 64 -14.08 5.27 -7.82
N GLY A 65 -14.45 4.81 -9.03
CA GLY A 65 -13.60 3.93 -9.82
C GLY A 65 -13.55 2.48 -9.34
N TYR A 66 -14.43 2.07 -8.42
CA TYR A 66 -14.57 0.66 -8.06
C TYR A 66 -15.00 -0.19 -9.26
N VAL A 67 -14.30 -1.30 -9.45
CA VAL A 67 -14.62 -2.32 -10.45
C VAL A 67 -14.74 -3.66 -9.73
N ASP A 68 -15.86 -4.34 -9.95
CA ASP A 68 -16.12 -5.66 -9.39
C ASP A 68 -15.03 -6.67 -9.85
N PRO A 69 -14.38 -7.40 -8.92
CA PRO A 69 -13.36 -8.41 -9.26
C PRO A 69 -13.82 -9.53 -10.21
N SER A 70 -15.13 -9.79 -10.30
CA SER A 70 -15.71 -10.72 -11.28
C SER A 70 -15.55 -10.25 -12.72
N ARG A 71 -15.38 -8.94 -12.94
CA ARG A 71 -15.16 -8.34 -14.26
C ARG A 71 -13.68 -8.28 -14.66
N TRP A 72 -12.76 -8.69 -13.78
CA TRP A 72 -11.33 -8.68 -14.12
C TRP A 72 -11.01 -9.81 -15.09
N ASP A 73 -10.37 -9.47 -16.20
CA ASP A 73 -9.93 -10.42 -17.21
C ASP A 73 -8.46 -10.83 -16.96
N ASP A 74 -8.16 -12.12 -17.04
CA ASP A 74 -6.79 -12.62 -16.94
C ASP A 74 -5.98 -12.38 -18.22
N GLY A 75 -6.66 -12.06 -19.32
CA GLY A 75 -6.10 -11.83 -20.63
C GLY A 75 -5.99 -13.10 -21.47
N VAL A 76 -5.36 -12.97 -22.63
CA VAL A 76 -5.21 -14.07 -23.58
C VAL A 76 -3.86 -14.79 -23.42
N PRO A 77 -3.80 -16.11 -23.71
CA PRO A 77 -2.54 -16.82 -23.88
C PRO A 77 -1.63 -16.13 -24.90
N ALA A 78 -0.42 -15.73 -24.47
CA ALA A 78 0.52 -15.02 -25.33
C ALA A 78 1.97 -15.28 -24.91
N ALA A 79 2.87 -15.39 -25.88
CA ALA A 79 4.31 -15.39 -25.68
C ALA A 79 4.90 -14.16 -26.38
N PHE A 80 5.85 -13.50 -25.73
CA PHE A 80 6.49 -12.30 -26.26
C PHE A 80 7.93 -12.19 -25.80
N VAL A 81 8.72 -11.44 -26.56
CA VAL A 81 10.10 -11.09 -26.21
C VAL A 81 10.35 -9.63 -26.57
N ASP A 82 10.77 -8.86 -25.57
CA ASP A 82 11.25 -7.49 -25.76
C ASP A 82 12.78 -7.53 -25.76
N TYR A 83 13.41 -6.85 -26.72
CA TYR A 83 14.86 -6.80 -26.83
C TYR A 83 15.37 -5.37 -26.84
N TYR A 84 16.50 -5.16 -26.20
CA TYR A 84 17.27 -3.92 -26.26
C TYR A 84 18.71 -4.26 -26.64
N PHE A 85 19.17 -3.76 -27.77
CA PHE A 85 20.53 -3.96 -28.25
C PHE A 85 21.24 -2.62 -28.35
N SER A 86 22.42 -2.52 -27.75
CA SER A 86 23.31 -1.37 -27.89
C SER A 86 24.73 -1.84 -28.19
N GLY A 87 25.47 -1.03 -28.95
CA GLY A 87 26.85 -1.33 -29.29
C GLY A 87 27.64 -0.07 -29.56
N ALA A 88 28.92 -0.11 -29.17
CA ALA A 88 29.87 0.95 -29.41
C ALA A 88 31.18 0.37 -29.94
N GLN A 89 31.80 1.11 -30.86
CA GLN A 89 33.15 0.84 -31.31
C GLN A 89 33.98 2.09 -31.06
N ILE A 90 35.05 1.94 -30.29
CA ILE A 90 36.01 3.01 -30.00
C ILE A 90 37.29 2.67 -30.77
N LYS A 91 37.74 3.61 -31.60
CA LYS A 91 39.02 3.50 -32.31
C LYS A 91 39.97 4.52 -31.71
N ASN A 92 41.07 4.06 -31.12
CA ASN A 92 42.11 4.95 -30.62
C ASN A 92 43.06 5.30 -31.78
N ALA A 93 43.28 6.59 -32.00
CA ALA A 93 44.09 7.08 -33.11
C ALA A 93 45.58 6.72 -32.99
N ASP A 94 46.07 6.55 -31.75
CA ASP A 94 47.50 6.38 -31.46
C ASP A 94 47.96 4.91 -31.29
N GLU A 95 47.05 3.95 -31.04
CA GLU A 95 47.42 2.57 -30.70
C GLU A 95 46.94 1.50 -31.70
N GLY A 96 46.14 1.85 -32.71
CA GLY A 96 45.62 0.88 -33.69
C GLY A 96 44.64 -0.17 -33.12
N GLU A 97 44.44 -0.21 -31.80
CA GLU A 97 43.45 -1.04 -31.14
C GLU A 97 42.03 -0.44 -31.27
N SER A 98 41.06 -1.28 -31.64
CA SER A 98 39.66 -0.89 -31.77
C SER A 98 38.77 -1.64 -30.78
N SER A 99 38.41 -1.05 -29.63
CA SER A 99 37.49 -1.65 -28.66
C SER A 99 36.08 -1.78 -29.24
N ARG A 100 35.45 -2.96 -29.11
CA ARG A 100 34.05 -3.20 -29.48
C ARG A 100 33.31 -3.82 -28.30
N SER A 101 32.31 -3.10 -27.82
CA SER A 101 31.40 -3.54 -26.78
C SER A 101 29.98 -3.59 -27.33
N ASN A 102 29.31 -4.74 -27.17
CA ASN A 102 27.89 -4.88 -27.47
C ASN A 102 27.15 -5.42 -26.23
N TYR A 103 25.95 -4.93 -26.03
CA TYR A 103 25.06 -5.32 -24.94
C TYR A 103 23.68 -5.66 -25.51
N LEU A 104 23.16 -6.82 -25.15
CA LEU A 104 21.81 -7.26 -25.48
C LEU A 104 21.06 -7.56 -24.18
N ASN A 105 19.92 -6.92 -23.96
CA ASN A 105 18.97 -7.26 -22.90
C ASN A 105 17.73 -7.88 -23.53
N LEU A 106 17.31 -9.02 -23.00
CA LEU A 106 16.13 -9.75 -23.44
C LEU A 106 15.17 -9.90 -22.26
N ARG A 107 13.92 -9.48 -22.46
CA ARG A 107 12.81 -9.63 -21.51
C ARG A 107 11.77 -10.51 -22.16
N SER A 108 11.74 -11.76 -21.76
CA SER A 108 10.83 -12.76 -22.32
C SER A 108 9.65 -12.98 -21.38
N GLY A 109 8.47 -13.20 -21.94
CA GLY A 109 7.26 -13.42 -21.18
C GLY A 109 6.34 -14.46 -21.80
N LEU A 110 5.69 -15.24 -20.95
CA LEU A 110 4.60 -16.14 -21.31
C LEU A 110 3.42 -15.87 -20.38
N ASN A 111 2.24 -15.69 -20.95
CA ASN A 111 0.97 -15.54 -20.24
C ASN A 111 0.09 -16.75 -20.56
N LEU A 112 -0.43 -17.43 -19.54
CA LEU A 112 -1.36 -18.54 -19.68
C LEU A 112 -2.41 -18.45 -18.57
N GLY A 113 -3.60 -17.95 -18.92
CA GLY A 113 -4.62 -17.57 -17.94
C GLY A 113 -4.05 -16.58 -16.92
N ALA A 114 -4.35 -16.79 -15.63
CA ALA A 114 -3.85 -15.94 -14.53
C ALA A 114 -2.33 -16.05 -14.27
N TRP A 115 -1.62 -16.98 -14.92
CA TRP A 115 -0.20 -17.22 -14.70
C TRP A 115 0.65 -16.44 -15.69
N ARG A 116 1.68 -15.75 -15.16
CA ARG A 116 2.59 -14.91 -15.93
C ARG A 116 4.02 -15.31 -15.61
N LEU A 117 4.69 -15.96 -16.55
CA LEU A 117 6.12 -16.27 -16.47
C LEU A 117 6.91 -15.12 -17.08
N ARG A 118 7.98 -14.70 -16.41
CA ARG A 118 8.88 -13.63 -16.86
C ARG A 118 10.33 -14.08 -16.70
N ASN A 119 11.15 -13.72 -17.68
CA ASN A 119 12.59 -13.94 -17.66
C ASN A 119 13.29 -12.66 -18.13
N ILE A 120 14.31 -12.22 -17.40
CA ILE A 120 15.20 -11.14 -17.80
C ILE A 120 16.60 -11.71 -17.91
N SER A 121 17.17 -11.61 -19.11
CA SER A 121 18.52 -12.07 -19.41
C SER A 121 19.29 -10.97 -20.11
N SER A 122 20.60 -10.91 -19.89
CA SER A 122 21.50 -10.01 -20.60
C SER A 122 22.70 -10.74 -21.14
N MET A 123 23.20 -10.25 -22.27
CA MET A 123 24.38 -10.75 -22.93
C MET A 123 25.33 -9.59 -23.17
N GLN A 124 26.54 -9.73 -22.65
CA GLN A 124 27.64 -8.80 -22.87
C GLN A 124 28.65 -9.44 -23.81
N TYR A 125 29.05 -8.69 -24.83
CA TYR A 125 30.12 -9.09 -25.74
C TYR A 125 31.15 -7.97 -25.81
N ASP A 126 32.32 -8.21 -25.21
CA ASP A 126 33.46 -7.31 -25.28
C ASP A 126 34.61 -8.07 -25.96
N GLN A 127 34.87 -7.75 -27.24
CA GLN A 127 35.78 -8.37 -28.22
C GLN A 127 36.10 -9.88 -28.11
N GLN A 128 36.64 -10.33 -26.98
CA GLN A 128 37.09 -11.69 -26.67
C GLN A 128 36.17 -12.45 -25.69
N ARG A 129 35.33 -11.77 -24.91
CA ARG A 129 34.47 -12.39 -23.90
C ARG A 129 33.01 -12.18 -24.20
N ARG A 130 32.30 -13.31 -24.27
CA ARG A 130 30.84 -13.38 -24.39
C ARG A 130 30.30 -13.94 -23.09
N HIS A 131 29.56 -13.13 -22.34
CA HIS A 131 28.95 -13.53 -21.08
C HIS A 131 27.44 -13.43 -21.19
N TRP A 132 26.75 -14.49 -20.79
CA TRP A 132 25.29 -14.54 -20.73
C TRP A 132 24.87 -14.69 -19.28
N ASP A 133 24.12 -13.71 -18.80
CA ASP A 133 23.63 -13.65 -17.43
C ASP A 133 22.11 -13.70 -17.43
N THR A 134 21.56 -14.69 -16.72
CA THR A 134 20.13 -14.69 -16.39
C THR A 134 19.96 -13.90 -15.11
N GLN A 135 19.38 -12.71 -15.20
CA GLN A 135 19.24 -11.79 -14.07
C GLN A 135 18.12 -12.25 -13.13
N SER A 136 16.99 -12.65 -13.69
CA SER A 136 15.84 -13.12 -12.91
C SER A 136 14.89 -13.94 -13.74
N THR A 137 14.36 -15.01 -13.13
CA THR A 137 13.22 -15.76 -13.66
C THR A 137 12.18 -15.95 -12.57
N TRP A 138 10.94 -15.54 -12.84
CA TRP A 138 9.87 -15.71 -11.89
C TRP A 138 8.53 -15.98 -12.57
N LEU A 139 7.69 -16.70 -11.84
CA LEU A 139 6.31 -16.96 -12.15
C LEU A 139 5.46 -16.14 -11.18
N GLN A 140 4.49 -15.39 -11.69
CA GLN A 140 3.58 -14.60 -10.85
C GLN A 140 2.11 -14.87 -11.18
N ARG A 141 1.26 -14.68 -10.17
CA ARG A 141 -0.20 -14.81 -10.28
C ARG A 141 -0.90 -13.91 -9.26
N ASP A 142 -1.99 -13.31 -9.70
CA ASP A 142 -2.87 -12.53 -8.85
C ASP A 142 -3.80 -13.44 -8.04
N VAL A 143 -3.87 -13.22 -6.73
CA VAL A 143 -4.78 -13.88 -5.79
C VAL A 143 -5.89 -12.90 -5.43
N ARG A 144 -6.93 -12.86 -6.28
CA ARG A 144 -8.02 -11.88 -6.22
C ARG A 144 -8.74 -11.85 -4.86
N SER A 145 -8.93 -13.00 -4.22
CA SER A 145 -9.60 -13.12 -2.92
C SER A 145 -8.87 -12.40 -1.79
N LEU A 146 -7.54 -12.33 -1.87
CA LEU A 146 -6.68 -11.67 -0.89
C LEU A 146 -6.20 -10.29 -1.36
N LYS A 147 -6.58 -9.86 -2.58
CA LYS A 147 -6.04 -8.66 -3.24
C LYS A 147 -4.51 -8.61 -3.17
N SER A 148 -3.89 -9.73 -3.55
CA SER A 148 -2.47 -9.99 -3.33
C SER A 148 -1.82 -10.59 -4.57
N LEU A 149 -0.52 -10.39 -4.73
CA LEU A 149 0.32 -10.96 -5.77
C LEU A 149 1.17 -12.10 -5.19
N LEU A 150 1.06 -13.28 -5.80
CA LEU A 150 1.95 -14.42 -5.54
C LEU A 150 3.09 -14.39 -6.56
N ARG A 151 4.34 -14.44 -6.09
CA ARG A 151 5.56 -14.57 -6.91
C ARG A 151 6.35 -15.81 -6.48
N ILE A 152 6.85 -16.56 -7.45
CA ILE A 152 7.63 -17.78 -7.27
C ILE A 152 8.87 -17.70 -8.17
N GLY A 153 10.06 -17.88 -7.63
CA GLY A 153 11.33 -17.76 -8.35
C GLY A 153 12.18 -16.61 -7.82
N ASP A 154 12.90 -15.92 -8.69
CA ASP A 154 13.77 -14.80 -8.36
C ASP A 154 12.95 -13.52 -8.12
N THR A 155 12.99 -12.99 -6.91
CA THR A 155 12.28 -11.76 -6.53
C THR A 155 13.04 -11.01 -5.44
N TYR A 156 12.45 -9.93 -4.93
CA TYR A 156 12.96 -9.11 -3.86
C TYR A 156 11.87 -8.85 -2.80
N THR A 157 12.28 -8.67 -1.55
CA THR A 157 11.36 -8.25 -0.48
C THR A 157 10.97 -6.77 -0.65
N THR A 158 9.81 -6.36 -0.15
CA THR A 158 9.24 -5.03 -0.45
C THR A 158 10.06 -3.85 0.07
N GLY A 159 10.92 -4.05 1.07
CA GLY A 159 11.74 -2.97 1.63
C GLY A 159 10.98 -2.02 2.57
N ASP A 160 9.74 -2.35 2.96
CA ASP A 160 8.90 -1.42 3.73
C ASP A 160 9.32 -1.30 5.21
N VAL A 161 9.78 -2.40 5.83
CA VAL A 161 10.16 -2.47 7.25
C VAL A 161 11.64 -2.81 7.44
N PHE A 162 12.14 -3.76 6.65
CA PHE A 162 13.53 -4.20 6.63
C PHE A 162 14.13 -3.85 5.26
N ASP A 163 15.46 -3.83 5.17
CA ASP A 163 16.14 -3.63 3.89
C ASP A 163 15.67 -4.65 2.85
N SER A 164 15.50 -4.20 1.60
CA SER A 164 15.11 -5.09 0.52
C SER A 164 16.25 -6.07 0.22
N ILE A 165 15.92 -7.35 0.22
CA ILE A 165 16.84 -8.43 -0.11
C ILE A 165 16.35 -9.18 -1.34
N GLN A 166 17.28 -9.55 -2.21
CA GLN A 166 17.03 -10.42 -3.34
C GLN A 166 17.05 -11.88 -2.89
N PHE A 167 16.12 -12.67 -3.41
CA PHE A 167 16.02 -14.08 -3.04
C PHE A 167 15.34 -14.90 -4.12
N ARG A 168 15.59 -16.22 -4.05
CA ARG A 168 14.86 -17.22 -4.82
C ARG A 168 13.94 -17.99 -3.88
N GLY A 169 12.63 -17.94 -4.13
CA GLY A 169 11.65 -18.59 -3.27
C GLY A 169 10.21 -18.24 -3.63
N VAL A 170 9.39 -18.07 -2.60
CA VAL A 170 7.95 -17.75 -2.72
C VAL A 170 7.67 -16.47 -1.94
N GLN A 171 6.86 -15.61 -2.53
CA GLN A 171 6.39 -14.36 -1.93
C GLN A 171 4.90 -14.20 -2.16
N LEU A 172 4.16 -13.90 -1.11
CA LEU A 172 2.77 -13.45 -1.18
C LEU A 172 2.68 -12.07 -0.54
N MET A 173 2.26 -11.07 -1.30
CA MET A 173 2.17 -9.69 -0.82
C MET A 173 0.89 -9.02 -1.28
N SER A 174 0.32 -8.14 -0.45
CA SER A 174 -0.80 -7.29 -0.85
C SER A 174 -0.42 -6.40 -2.03
N ASP A 175 -1.34 -6.25 -2.97
CA ASP A 175 -1.15 -5.43 -4.17
C ASP A 175 -2.09 -4.21 -4.12
N ASP A 176 -1.49 -3.02 -4.03
CA ASP A 176 -2.25 -1.76 -3.98
C ASP A 176 -2.84 -1.40 -5.36
N GLU A 177 -2.34 -1.97 -6.46
CA GLU A 177 -2.90 -1.77 -7.80
C GLU A 177 -4.26 -2.43 -7.97
N MET A 178 -4.56 -3.46 -7.16
CA MET A 178 -5.89 -4.10 -7.11
C MET A 178 -6.96 -3.24 -6.42
N LEU A 179 -6.60 -2.05 -5.95
CA LEU A 179 -7.50 -1.09 -5.33
C LEU A 179 -7.93 -0.02 -6.32
N PRO A 180 -9.15 0.55 -6.14
CA PRO A 180 -9.52 1.77 -6.84
C PRO A 180 -8.50 2.88 -6.58
N ASP A 181 -8.21 3.68 -7.59
CA ASP A 181 -7.23 4.78 -7.50
C ASP A 181 -7.55 5.74 -6.33
N SER A 182 -8.83 5.94 -6.05
CA SER A 182 -9.31 6.79 -4.95
C SER A 182 -9.04 6.21 -3.56
N GLN A 183 -8.61 4.95 -3.45
CA GLN A 183 -8.25 4.25 -2.20
C GLN A 183 -6.76 3.95 -2.09
N ARG A 184 -5.97 4.20 -3.14
CA ARG A 184 -4.52 4.02 -3.10
C ARG A 184 -3.89 5.09 -2.19
N GLY A 185 -2.80 4.72 -1.53
CA GLY A 185 -2.08 5.60 -0.60
C GLY A 185 -2.90 6.08 0.60
N PHE A 186 -2.29 6.95 1.40
CA PHE A 186 -2.94 7.56 2.55
C PHE A 186 -3.73 8.81 2.16
N ALA A 187 -4.99 8.87 2.56
CA ALA A 187 -5.76 10.11 2.68
C ALA A 187 -6.61 10.01 3.96
N PRO A 188 -6.78 11.11 4.71
CA PRO A 188 -7.55 11.10 5.94
C PRO A 188 -9.02 10.90 5.61
N THR A 189 -9.71 10.12 6.46
CA THR A 189 -11.17 9.99 6.35
C THR A 189 -11.81 11.20 7.02
N ILE A 190 -12.52 12.02 6.25
CA ILE A 190 -13.23 13.19 6.78
C ILE A 190 -14.56 12.72 7.35
N ARG A 191 -14.80 12.98 8.63
CA ARG A 191 -16.06 12.67 9.31
C ARG A 191 -16.78 13.95 9.70
N GLY A 192 -18.10 13.95 9.61
CA GLY A 192 -18.92 15.09 10.00
C GLY A 192 -20.40 14.71 10.13
N VAL A 193 -21.20 15.69 10.52
CA VAL A 193 -22.66 15.57 10.63
C VAL A 193 -23.29 16.72 9.84
N ALA A 194 -24.21 16.38 8.95
CA ALA A 194 -25.05 17.33 8.24
C ALA A 194 -26.44 17.37 8.90
N HIS A 195 -27.02 18.56 9.09
CA HIS A 195 -28.38 18.67 9.66
C HIS A 195 -29.48 18.67 8.60
N SER A 196 -29.12 18.89 7.34
CA SER A 196 -30.01 18.87 6.20
C SER A 196 -29.36 18.17 5.01
N ASN A 197 -30.01 18.19 3.84
CA ASN A 197 -29.31 17.84 2.62
C ASN A 197 -28.21 18.88 2.38
N ALA A 198 -26.96 18.48 2.54
CA ALA A 198 -25.83 19.38 2.54
C ALA A 198 -24.89 19.11 1.38
N LYS A 199 -24.28 20.17 0.85
CA LYS A 199 -23.16 20.09 -0.08
C LYS A 199 -21.86 20.12 0.71
N VAL A 200 -21.06 19.06 0.62
CA VAL A 200 -19.74 18.98 1.23
C VAL A 200 -18.69 19.24 0.16
N THR A 201 -17.96 20.34 0.34
CA THR A 201 -16.86 20.75 -0.53
C THR A 201 -15.56 20.62 0.27
N VAL A 202 -14.58 19.90 -0.28
CA VAL A 202 -13.23 19.79 0.28
C VAL A 202 -12.28 20.53 -0.64
N SER A 203 -11.53 21.46 -0.05
CA SER A 203 -10.56 22.27 -0.74
C SER A 203 -9.16 22.06 -0.16
N GLN A 204 -8.14 22.16 -1.00
CA GLN A 204 -6.75 22.16 -0.59
C GLN A 204 -6.04 23.31 -1.30
N HIS A 205 -5.36 24.17 -0.55
CA HIS A 205 -4.72 25.40 -1.08
C HIS A 205 -5.68 26.29 -1.89
N GLY A 206 -6.95 26.37 -1.48
CA GLY A 206 -7.98 27.16 -2.16
C GLY A 206 -8.58 26.52 -3.41
N TYR A 207 -8.08 25.36 -3.87
CA TYR A 207 -8.67 24.61 -4.98
C TYR A 207 -9.63 23.55 -4.46
N VAL A 208 -10.83 23.48 -5.03
CA VAL A 208 -11.80 22.41 -4.72
C VAL A 208 -11.28 21.09 -5.32
N ILE A 209 -10.97 20.13 -4.46
CA ILE A 209 -10.48 18.80 -4.86
C ILE A 209 -11.56 17.72 -4.79
N TYR A 210 -12.63 17.98 -4.03
CA TYR A 210 -13.74 17.04 -3.88
C TYR A 210 -15.03 17.81 -3.60
N GLU A 211 -16.12 17.39 -4.23
CA GLU A 211 -17.45 17.88 -3.94
C GLU A 211 -18.45 16.72 -4.00
N THR A 212 -19.36 16.67 -3.03
CA THR A 212 -20.46 15.69 -3.00
C THR A 212 -21.66 16.25 -2.24
N PHE A 213 -22.82 15.62 -2.42
CA PHE A 213 -24.03 15.89 -1.65
C PHE A 213 -24.27 14.75 -0.67
N VAL A 214 -24.61 15.08 0.57
CA VAL A 214 -24.90 14.11 1.63
C VAL A 214 -26.31 14.35 2.17
N SER A 215 -26.99 13.25 2.51
CA SER A 215 -28.25 13.30 3.25
C SER A 215 -28.02 13.75 4.70
N PRO A 216 -29.08 14.24 5.39
CA PRO A 216 -29.01 14.55 6.81
C PRO A 216 -28.48 13.38 7.64
N GLY A 217 -27.68 13.69 8.65
CA GLY A 217 -27.03 12.75 9.56
C GLY A 217 -25.51 12.68 9.37
N ALA A 218 -24.91 11.65 9.96
CA ALA A 218 -23.47 11.42 9.88
C ALA A 218 -23.02 11.04 8.46
N PHE A 219 -21.86 11.59 8.07
CA PHE A 219 -21.19 11.25 6.81
C PHE A 219 -19.69 10.98 7.03
N ALA A 220 -19.12 10.15 6.16
CA ALA A 220 -17.70 9.83 6.14
C ALA A 220 -17.21 9.78 4.69
N ILE A 221 -16.23 10.64 4.37
CA ILE A 221 -15.58 10.68 3.07
C ILE A 221 -14.24 9.96 3.18
N SER A 222 -14.17 8.75 2.66
CA SER A 222 -12.99 7.87 2.69
C SER A 222 -12.39 7.61 1.30
N ASP A 223 -12.91 8.25 0.26
CA ASP A 223 -12.57 8.08 -1.16
C ASP A 223 -11.85 9.31 -1.76
N LEU A 224 -11.22 10.14 -0.93
CA LEU A 224 -10.36 11.21 -1.41
C LEU A 224 -9.15 10.64 -2.14
N TYR A 225 -8.81 11.20 -3.30
CA TYR A 225 -7.54 10.88 -3.97
C TYR A 225 -6.37 11.32 -3.08
N PRO A 226 -5.32 10.49 -2.93
CA PRO A 226 -4.12 10.92 -2.21
C PRO A 226 -3.47 12.07 -2.98
N THR A 227 -3.39 13.25 -2.38
CA THR A 227 -2.58 14.33 -2.97
C THR A 227 -1.14 14.15 -2.49
N SER A 228 -0.18 14.25 -3.41
CA SER A 228 1.26 14.12 -3.13
C SER A 228 1.81 15.28 -2.29
N GLN A 229 1.04 16.36 -2.15
CA GLN A 229 1.39 17.54 -1.37
C GLN A 229 0.72 17.48 0.00
N SER A 230 1.54 17.41 1.05
CA SER A 230 1.10 17.66 2.43
C SER A 230 0.53 19.08 2.53
N GLY A 231 -0.62 19.24 3.16
CA GLY A 231 -1.30 20.53 3.26
C GLY A 231 -2.73 20.36 3.75
N ASP A 232 -3.17 21.26 4.62
CA ASP A 232 -4.45 21.12 5.32
C ASP A 232 -5.64 21.12 4.36
N LEU A 233 -6.62 20.25 4.64
CA LEU A 233 -7.86 20.15 3.90
C LEU A 233 -8.90 21.04 4.56
N GLU A 234 -9.41 22.02 3.84
CA GLU A 234 -10.53 22.85 4.27
C GLU A 234 -11.84 22.16 3.87
N VAL A 235 -12.67 21.81 4.84
CA VAL A 235 -13.94 21.15 4.62
C VAL A 235 -15.06 22.13 4.88
N LYS A 236 -15.87 22.40 3.85
CA LYS A 236 -17.02 23.28 3.89
C LYS A 236 -18.30 22.48 3.72
N VAL A 237 -19.15 22.49 4.73
CA VAL A 237 -20.49 21.88 4.72
C VAL A 237 -21.51 23.00 4.53
N THR A 238 -22.14 23.04 3.36
CA THR A 238 -23.18 24.03 3.02
C THR A 238 -24.54 23.36 3.15
N GLU A 239 -25.30 23.73 4.16
CA GLU A 239 -26.64 23.21 4.46
C GLU A 239 -27.68 23.78 3.48
N SER A 240 -28.86 23.14 3.38
CA SER A 240 -29.92 23.56 2.46
C SER A 240 -30.50 24.95 2.75
N ASN A 241 -30.32 25.44 3.98
CA ASN A 241 -30.71 26.79 4.40
C ASN A 241 -29.64 27.85 4.11
N GLY A 242 -28.53 27.49 3.46
CA GLY A 242 -27.41 28.37 3.15
C GLY A 242 -26.41 28.55 4.29
N VAL A 243 -26.65 27.96 5.46
CA VAL A 243 -25.67 27.99 6.56
C VAL A 243 -24.44 27.18 6.15
N VAL A 244 -23.27 27.80 6.30
CA VAL A 244 -21.98 27.20 6.00
C VAL A 244 -21.27 26.88 7.30
N ARG A 245 -20.75 25.66 7.40
CA ARG A 245 -19.81 25.26 8.45
C ARG A 245 -18.49 24.89 7.82
N THR A 246 -17.43 25.47 8.32
CA THR A 246 -16.08 25.18 7.85
C THR A 246 -15.26 24.61 8.99
N PHE A 247 -14.51 23.54 8.69
CA PHE A 247 -13.50 23.01 9.60
C PHE A 247 -12.29 22.56 8.80
N THR A 248 -11.13 22.57 9.45
CA THR A 248 -9.86 22.20 8.81
C THR A 248 -9.45 20.80 9.29
N GLN A 249 -9.23 19.90 8.34
CA GLN A 249 -8.67 18.57 8.58
C GLN A 249 -7.17 18.58 8.23
N PRO A 250 -6.27 18.45 9.22
CA PRO A 250 -4.85 18.34 8.97
C PRO A 250 -4.52 17.15 8.06
N TYR A 251 -3.63 17.35 7.08
CA TYR A 251 -3.15 16.31 6.18
C TYR A 251 -1.63 16.35 5.99
N SER A 252 -0.99 15.31 6.50
CA SER A 252 0.41 14.97 6.27
C SER A 252 0.45 13.47 6.03
N ALA A 253 1.12 13.04 4.96
CA ALA A 253 1.29 11.62 4.65
C ALA A 253 2.76 11.22 4.76
N VAL A 254 3.01 10.10 5.43
CA VAL A 254 4.30 9.39 5.43
C VAL A 254 4.13 8.14 4.57
N PRO A 255 5.14 7.69 3.79
CA PRO A 255 5.00 6.57 2.84
C PRO A 255 4.44 5.26 3.41
N TYR A 256 4.53 5.05 4.72
CA TYR A 256 4.11 3.82 5.40
C TYR A 256 2.70 3.88 6.01
N MET A 257 2.00 5.01 5.87
CA MET A 257 0.65 5.18 6.42
C MET A 257 -0.40 4.53 5.52
N LEU A 258 -1.34 3.84 6.14
CA LEU A 258 -2.49 3.23 5.49
C LEU A 258 -3.77 3.92 5.93
N ARG A 259 -4.78 3.89 5.06
CA ARG A 259 -6.13 4.36 5.44
C ARG A 259 -6.73 3.47 6.51
N GLU A 260 -7.64 4.04 7.29
CA GLU A 260 -8.37 3.33 8.33
C GLU A 260 -9.01 2.02 7.80
N GLY A 261 -8.84 0.92 8.53
CA GLY A 261 -9.37 -0.40 8.19
C GLY A 261 -8.60 -1.13 7.09
N ARG A 262 -7.55 -0.53 6.51
CA ARG A 262 -6.72 -1.19 5.49
C ARG A 262 -5.61 -2.01 6.14
N GLY A 263 -5.48 -3.27 5.70
CA GLY A 263 -4.33 -4.11 5.97
C GLY A 263 -3.45 -4.23 4.74
N LYS A 264 -2.13 -4.16 4.91
CA LYS A 264 -1.12 -4.51 3.90
C LYS A 264 -0.14 -5.50 4.53
N PHE A 265 0.14 -6.60 3.87
CA PHE A 265 1.08 -7.59 4.38
C PHE A 265 2.03 -8.06 3.27
N SER A 266 3.16 -8.61 3.68
CA SER A 266 4.09 -9.32 2.81
C SER A 266 4.69 -10.50 3.55
N LEU A 267 4.59 -11.68 2.96
CA LEU A 267 5.19 -12.92 3.47
C LEU A 267 6.14 -13.46 2.40
N SER A 268 7.40 -13.62 2.77
CA SER A 268 8.48 -14.04 1.88
C SER A 268 9.24 -15.20 2.51
N ALA A 269 9.47 -16.27 1.77
CA ALA A 269 10.27 -17.41 2.21
C ALA A 269 11.15 -17.89 1.07
N GLY A 270 12.43 -18.12 1.34
CA GLY A 270 13.35 -18.58 0.29
C GLY A 270 14.80 -18.55 0.69
N ARG A 271 15.66 -18.63 -0.32
CA ARG A 271 17.11 -18.55 -0.16
C ARG A 271 17.61 -17.19 -0.60
N TYR A 272 18.34 -16.53 0.28
CA TYR A 272 18.99 -15.28 -0.03
C TYR A 272 19.93 -15.46 -1.23
N HIS A 273 19.82 -14.56 -2.20
CA HIS A 273 20.66 -14.56 -3.38
C HIS A 273 21.31 -13.18 -3.50
N SER A 274 22.63 -13.13 -3.59
CA SER A 274 23.35 -11.92 -3.98
C SER A 274 24.22 -12.25 -5.19
N GLY A 275 24.42 -11.29 -6.08
CA GLY A 275 25.18 -11.49 -7.32
C GLY A 275 26.69 -11.74 -7.13
N GLY A 276 27.16 -11.99 -5.90
CA GLY A 276 28.56 -12.31 -5.61
C GLY A 276 28.76 -13.78 -5.28
N GLU A 277 29.68 -14.45 -5.98
CA GLU A 277 29.99 -15.89 -5.83
C GLU A 277 30.45 -16.30 -4.42
N SER A 278 30.88 -15.35 -3.59
CA SER A 278 31.47 -15.57 -2.27
C SER A 278 30.51 -15.33 -1.08
N VAL A 279 29.23 -15.07 -1.34
CA VAL A 279 28.23 -14.79 -0.30
C VAL A 279 27.39 -16.03 -0.01
N ARG A 280 27.23 -16.38 1.28
CA ARG A 280 26.36 -17.49 1.69
C ARG A 280 24.91 -17.20 1.27
N SER A 281 24.18 -18.24 0.87
CA SER A 281 22.75 -18.19 0.54
C SER A 281 21.87 -18.84 1.62
N PRO A 282 21.75 -18.23 2.82
CA PRO A 282 20.93 -18.80 3.88
C PRO A 282 19.44 -18.82 3.50
N GLU A 283 18.74 -19.80 4.03
CA GLU A 283 17.29 -19.84 4.04
C GLU A 283 16.77 -18.81 5.05
N PHE A 284 15.73 -18.07 4.66
CA PHE A 284 15.08 -17.09 5.52
C PHE A 284 13.56 -17.11 5.33
N LEU A 285 12.88 -16.56 6.34
CA LEU A 285 11.47 -16.25 6.38
C LEU A 285 11.33 -14.79 6.81
N GLN A 286 10.58 -13.98 6.06
CA GLN A 286 10.30 -12.60 6.40
C GLN A 286 8.79 -12.35 6.31
N GLY A 287 8.23 -11.74 7.35
CA GLY A 287 6.84 -11.32 7.40
C GLY A 287 6.74 -9.85 7.82
N THR A 288 5.96 -9.07 7.09
CA THR A 288 5.63 -7.68 7.45
C THR A 288 4.13 -7.48 7.40
N LEU A 289 3.62 -6.63 8.30
CA LEU A 289 2.21 -6.31 8.42
C LEU A 289 2.06 -4.83 8.76
N PHE A 290 1.12 -4.18 8.08
CA PHE A 290 0.69 -2.81 8.30
C PHE A 290 -0.83 -2.81 8.44
N TYR A 291 -1.33 -2.04 9.39
CA TYR A 291 -2.76 -1.91 9.63
C TYR A 291 -3.13 -0.46 9.96
N GLY A 292 -4.00 0.13 9.14
CA GLY A 292 -4.52 1.47 9.33
C GLY A 292 -5.58 1.51 10.42
N LEU A 293 -5.30 2.26 11.48
CA LEU A 293 -6.18 2.49 12.62
C LEU A 293 -6.99 3.78 12.43
N THR A 294 -7.95 4.00 13.33
CA THR A 294 -8.74 5.25 13.41
C THR A 294 -7.85 6.47 13.61
N ALA A 295 -8.37 7.65 13.24
CA ALA A 295 -7.70 8.94 13.45
C ALA A 295 -6.34 9.09 12.73
N GLY A 296 -6.12 8.34 11.65
CA GLY A 296 -4.92 8.45 10.81
C GLY A 296 -3.67 7.83 11.41
N PHE A 297 -3.82 6.96 12.41
CA PHE A 297 -2.72 6.10 12.88
C PHE A 297 -2.59 4.86 12.01
N THR A 298 -1.39 4.31 11.91
CA THR A 298 -1.08 3.04 11.26
C THR A 298 -0.12 2.28 12.15
N LEU A 299 -0.45 1.05 12.51
CA LEU A 299 0.49 0.18 13.20
C LEU A 299 1.21 -0.68 12.18
N TYR A 300 2.54 -0.75 12.25
CA TYR A 300 3.31 -1.64 11.41
C TYR A 300 4.33 -2.42 12.20
N GLY A 301 4.68 -3.59 11.68
CA GLY A 301 5.73 -4.39 12.24
C GLY A 301 6.13 -5.50 11.29
N GLY A 302 7.18 -6.22 11.68
CA GLY A 302 7.64 -7.35 10.94
C GLY A 302 8.67 -8.16 11.70
N THR A 303 8.96 -9.33 11.15
CA THR A 303 10.05 -10.20 11.60
C THR A 303 10.79 -10.76 10.40
N GLN A 304 12.08 -11.00 10.60
CA GLN A 304 12.94 -11.68 9.64
C GLN A 304 13.73 -12.74 10.40
N LEU A 305 13.61 -13.98 9.97
CA LEU A 305 14.17 -15.16 10.61
C LEU A 305 15.03 -15.92 9.62
N ALA A 306 16.28 -16.19 9.97
CA ALA A 306 17.21 -17.06 9.26
C ALA A 306 18.00 -17.87 10.30
N ARG A 307 18.76 -18.88 9.85
CA ARG A 307 19.50 -19.79 10.77
C ARG A 307 20.38 -19.04 11.77
N ASP A 308 21.11 -18.02 11.30
CA ASP A 308 22.06 -17.26 12.11
C ASP A 308 21.65 -15.79 12.33
N TYR A 309 20.41 -15.41 11.98
CA TYR A 309 19.95 -14.02 12.04
C TYR A 309 18.46 -13.94 12.38
N GLN A 310 18.12 -13.14 13.38
CA GLN A 310 16.74 -12.82 13.72
C GLN A 310 16.61 -11.32 13.92
N ALA A 311 15.56 -10.75 13.34
CA ALA A 311 15.21 -9.35 13.51
C ALA A 311 13.70 -9.21 13.68
N TRP A 312 13.32 -8.19 14.42
CA TRP A 312 11.94 -7.78 14.60
C TRP A 312 11.87 -6.26 14.65
N ALA A 313 10.76 -5.70 14.18
CA ALA A 313 10.48 -4.28 14.19
C ALA A 313 9.02 -4.04 14.50
N LEU A 314 8.74 -2.99 15.26
CA LEU A 314 7.41 -2.52 15.57
C LEU A 314 7.42 -0.98 15.60
N GLY A 315 6.46 -0.36 14.94
CA GLY A 315 6.37 1.09 14.88
C GLY A 315 4.93 1.56 14.67
N PRO A 316 4.52 2.63 15.36
CA PRO A 316 3.37 3.41 14.95
C PRO A 316 3.78 4.41 13.84
N GLY A 317 2.90 4.61 12.88
CA GLY A 317 2.88 5.74 11.95
C GLY A 317 1.65 6.59 12.21
N GLY A 318 1.74 7.91 12.04
CA GLY A 318 0.61 8.82 12.26
C GLY A 318 1.05 10.27 12.24
N PHE A 319 0.13 11.16 12.62
CA PHE A 319 0.40 12.59 12.70
C PHE A 319 1.33 12.90 13.89
N GLY A 320 2.62 13.12 13.62
CA GLY A 320 3.61 13.48 14.63
C GLY A 320 4.99 12.86 14.40
N GLU A 321 5.91 13.14 15.31
CA GLU A 321 7.29 12.65 15.26
C GLU A 321 7.42 11.21 15.81
N PHE A 322 6.74 10.26 15.19
CA PHE A 322 6.83 8.85 15.61
C PHE A 322 7.95 8.11 14.87
N GLY A 323 8.77 7.37 15.61
CA GLY A 323 9.80 6.47 15.07
C GLY A 323 9.42 5.00 15.25
N SER A 324 10.05 4.11 14.49
CA SER A 324 10.04 2.66 14.77
C SER A 324 11.12 2.29 15.76
N LEU A 325 10.85 1.23 16.53
CA LEU A 325 11.84 0.53 17.32
C LEU A 325 11.99 -0.88 16.76
N GLY A 326 13.23 -1.32 16.60
CA GLY A 326 13.56 -2.66 16.15
C GLY A 326 14.78 -3.21 16.86
N GLY A 327 14.84 -4.54 16.93
CA GLY A 327 15.95 -5.27 17.50
C GLY A 327 16.45 -6.32 16.51
N MET A 328 17.77 -6.51 16.48
CA MET A 328 18.39 -7.64 15.80
C MET A 328 19.26 -8.44 16.75
N SER A 329 19.18 -9.77 16.62
CA SER A 329 19.98 -10.73 17.36
C SER A 329 20.44 -11.85 16.42
N PRO A 330 21.75 -12.13 16.33
CA PRO A 330 22.25 -13.31 15.66
C PRO A 330 21.97 -14.52 16.55
N CYS A 331 21.20 -15.48 16.05
CA CYS A 331 21.12 -16.78 16.69
C CYS A 331 22.42 -17.53 16.43
N ARG A 332 23.07 -18.05 17.47
CA ARG A 332 24.17 -18.98 17.30
C ARG A 332 23.82 -20.35 17.81
N HIS A 333 24.10 -21.35 16.98
CA HIS A 333 24.27 -22.71 17.44
C HIS A 333 25.49 -22.82 18.38
N PRO A 334 25.46 -23.70 19.40
CA PRO A 334 26.53 -23.84 20.40
C PRO A 334 27.90 -24.26 19.83
N TYR A 335 28.02 -24.52 18.52
CA TYR A 335 29.25 -24.93 17.84
C TYR A 335 29.84 -23.88 16.88
N ALA A 336 29.29 -22.65 16.81
CA ALA A 336 29.78 -21.61 15.90
C ALA A 336 30.69 -20.58 16.62
N VAL A 337 31.99 -20.63 16.33
CA VAL A 337 32.99 -19.68 16.87
C VAL A 337 32.89 -18.33 16.16
N GLY A 338 32.61 -17.28 16.92
CA GLY A 338 32.67 -15.85 16.55
C GLY A 338 32.13 -15.01 17.74
N GLN A 339 31.80 -13.72 17.61
CA GLN A 339 31.01 -12.95 18.63
C GLN A 339 29.56 -12.67 18.18
N ALA A 340 28.57 -12.84 19.07
CA ALA A 340 27.16 -12.54 18.78
C ALA A 340 26.94 -11.03 18.97
N LEU A 341 26.58 -10.32 17.91
CA LEU A 341 26.38 -8.87 17.93
C LEU A 341 24.89 -8.56 18.09
N TYR A 342 24.50 -8.08 19.27
CA TYR A 342 23.14 -7.59 19.52
C TYR A 342 23.10 -6.08 19.29
N GLY A 343 22.03 -5.57 18.66
CA GLY A 343 21.89 -4.15 18.40
C GLY A 343 20.45 -3.70 18.28
N PRO A 344 20.01 -2.67 19.03
CA PRO A 344 18.78 -1.97 18.71
C PRO A 344 18.99 -1.10 17.47
N PHE A 345 17.94 -0.94 16.67
CA PHE A 345 17.86 0.09 15.63
C PHE A 345 16.56 0.88 15.78
N ALA A 346 16.62 2.16 15.42
CA ALA A 346 15.46 3.02 15.35
C ALA A 346 15.49 3.74 14.01
N ALA A 347 14.37 3.71 13.30
CA ALA A 347 14.20 4.49 12.07
C ALA A 347 13.09 5.51 12.28
N ARG A 348 13.32 6.72 11.79
CA ARG A 348 12.37 7.83 11.93
C ARG A 348 12.20 8.51 10.58
N SER A 349 10.95 8.65 10.16
CA SER A 349 10.55 9.38 8.96
C SER A 349 9.61 10.49 9.37
N VAL A 350 9.94 11.73 9.03
CA VAL A 350 9.09 12.90 9.29
C VAL A 350 8.67 13.48 7.95
N SER A 351 7.37 13.80 7.83
CA SER A 351 6.79 14.52 6.70
C SER A 351 6.16 15.80 7.25
N GLU A 352 6.74 16.96 6.91
CA GLU A 352 6.24 18.26 7.37
C GLU A 352 5.19 18.83 6.41
N LYS A 353 4.28 19.64 6.95
CA LYS A 353 3.33 20.42 6.17
C LYS A 353 4.11 21.47 5.36
N PHE A 354 3.65 21.78 4.15
CA PHE A 354 4.33 22.71 3.25
C PHE A 354 4.66 24.05 3.96
N CYS A 355 5.95 24.41 3.98
CA CYS A 355 6.48 25.57 4.67
C CYS A 355 6.09 26.87 3.93
N GLN A 356 5.20 27.67 4.50
CA GLN A 356 4.83 28.98 3.96
C GLN A 356 5.92 30.07 4.12
N LEU A 357 7.15 29.73 4.54
CA LEU A 357 8.24 30.69 4.82
C LEU A 357 9.65 30.23 4.36
N GLY A 358 9.75 29.54 3.21
CA GLY A 358 11.02 29.46 2.45
C GLY A 358 12.09 28.47 2.92
N HIS A 359 11.88 27.70 3.99
CA HIS A 359 12.77 26.61 4.39
C HIS A 359 12.06 25.26 4.32
N CYS A 360 12.01 24.64 3.12
CA CYS A 360 11.52 23.27 2.98
C CYS A 360 12.62 22.27 3.35
N VAL A 361 12.38 21.45 4.39
CA VAL A 361 13.16 20.23 4.61
C VAL A 361 12.63 19.18 3.64
N GLN A 362 13.41 18.82 2.60
CA GLN A 362 13.12 17.63 1.80
C GLN A 362 12.95 16.43 2.75
N PRO A 363 12.02 15.50 2.50
CA PRO A 363 11.91 14.26 3.26
C PRO A 363 13.21 13.46 3.08
N ARG A 364 14.21 13.75 3.91
CA ARG A 364 15.36 12.90 4.09
C ARG A 364 14.87 11.79 5.00
N GLN A 365 14.88 10.55 4.50
CA GLN A 365 15.02 9.42 5.39
C GLN A 365 16.32 9.62 6.18
N LEU A 366 16.22 10.22 7.37
CA LEU A 366 17.26 10.09 8.36
C LEU A 366 17.13 8.67 8.93
N SER A 367 17.70 7.72 8.19
CA SER A 367 18.29 6.54 8.81
C SER A 367 19.38 7.07 9.74
N LEU A 368 19.01 7.39 10.98
CA LEU A 368 19.94 7.48 12.11
C LEU A 368 20.38 6.04 12.42
N LEU A 369 21.11 5.43 11.49
CA LEU A 369 21.95 4.30 11.77
C LEU A 369 22.98 4.84 12.75
N VAL A 370 22.90 4.43 14.01
CA VAL A 370 24.01 4.62 14.96
C VAL A 370 25.20 3.86 14.35
N LYS A 371 26.01 4.56 13.55
CA LYS A 371 27.25 4.11 12.92
C LYS A 371 28.33 3.90 13.99
N ARG A 372 28.09 3.01 14.95
CA ARG A 372 29.10 2.54 15.90
C ARG A 372 29.43 1.05 15.81
N LEU A 373 28.70 0.26 15.02
CA LEU A 373 29.01 -1.18 14.85
C LEU A 373 29.81 -1.51 13.58
N LEU A 374 29.70 -0.73 12.50
CA LEU A 374 30.45 -0.99 11.26
C LEU A 374 31.93 -0.54 11.29
N ARG A 375 32.34 0.31 12.24
CA ARG A 375 33.77 0.66 12.39
C ARG A 375 34.59 -0.41 13.13
N PHE A 376 33.95 -1.34 13.85
CA PHE A 376 34.67 -2.38 14.58
C PHE A 376 35.05 -3.59 13.70
N CYS A 377 34.30 -3.87 12.63
CA CYS A 377 34.62 -4.98 11.71
C CYS A 377 35.73 -4.67 10.69
N ARG A 378 36.23 -3.43 10.59
CA ARG A 378 37.40 -3.09 9.73
C ARG A 378 38.73 -3.06 10.49
N SER A 379 38.71 -3.15 11.82
CA SER A 379 39.89 -3.01 12.68
C SER A 379 40.47 -4.34 13.18
N GLN A 380 39.86 -5.48 12.85
CA GLN A 380 40.40 -6.80 13.16
C GLN A 380 40.33 -7.68 11.92
N ARG A 381 41.24 -7.43 10.99
CA ARG A 381 41.86 -8.52 10.23
C ARG A 381 43.17 -8.85 10.96
N PRO A 382 43.54 -10.13 11.11
CA PRO A 382 44.96 -10.46 11.30
C PRO A 382 45.77 -9.97 10.08
#